data_AF-A0A660WR56-F1
#
_entry.id   AF-A0A660WR56-F1
#
_cell.length_a   1.000
_cell.length_b   1.000
_cell.length_c   1.000
_cell.angle_alpha   90.00
_cell.angle_beta   90.00
_cell.angle_gamma   90.00
#
_symmetry.space_group_name_H-M   'P 1'
#
loop_
_entity.id
_entity.type
_entity.pdbx_description
1 polymer ?
#
loop_
_entity_poly.entity_id
_entity_poly.type
_entity_poly.pdbx_seq_one_letter_code
_entity_poly.pdbx_strand_id
1 'polypeptide(L)'
;MDWENWMLEGDFGGLMQKKKFLLGSYLQSWLDKRGRVDFKKICKDLRNGLSLRWEAPSQDYAKELINWGIERCLLLPLVYFNIIEIVRKKGKFDIEETIGFYIKPLGRIFLEEIIEIMRKNQARQN
;
A
#
# COMPACT_ATOMS: atom_id res chain seq x y z
N MET A 1 1.59 -15.85 18.11
CA MET A 1 1.07 -14.51 18.49
C MET A 1 0.30 -14.04 17.28
N ASP A 2 -1.02 -14.20 17.29
CA ASP A 2 -1.85 -13.87 16.13
C ASP A 2 -1.94 -12.36 15.98
N TRP A 3 -1.35 -11.86 14.90
CA TRP A 3 -1.42 -10.46 14.47
C TRP A 3 -2.87 -9.96 14.32
N GLU A 4 -3.82 -10.88 14.12
CA GLU A 4 -5.26 -10.63 14.05
C GLU A 4 -5.82 -9.96 15.31
N ASN A 5 -5.16 -10.07 16.47
CA ASN A 5 -5.65 -9.53 17.74
C ASN A 5 -5.26 -8.07 18.03
N TRP A 6 -4.36 -7.46 17.26
CA TRP A 6 -3.92 -6.07 17.50
C TRP A 6 -4.82 -5.02 16.85
N MET A 7 -5.73 -5.44 15.95
CA MET A 7 -6.71 -4.57 15.31
C MET A 7 -8.10 -5.13 15.62
N LEU A 8 -8.80 -4.51 16.57
CA LEU A 8 -10.18 -4.86 16.96
C LEU A 8 -11.16 -4.89 15.76
N GLU A 9 -10.75 -4.31 14.62
CA GLU A 9 -11.57 -4.08 13.44
C GLU A 9 -11.18 -4.97 12.24
N GLY A 10 -10.20 -5.89 12.39
CA GLY A 10 -9.85 -6.93 11.40
C GLY A 10 -8.38 -6.97 10.94
N ASP A 11 -8.01 -8.02 10.18
CA ASP A 11 -6.66 -8.20 9.61
C ASP A 11 -6.54 -7.63 8.19
N PHE A 12 -6.06 -6.39 8.09
CA PHE A 12 -5.80 -5.74 6.80
C PHE A 12 -4.69 -6.46 6.03
N GLY A 13 -3.72 -7.06 6.71
CA GLY A 13 -2.65 -7.84 6.09
C GLY A 13 -3.20 -9.07 5.36
N GLY A 14 -4.06 -9.85 6.02
CA GLY A 14 -4.76 -10.99 5.44
C GLY A 14 -5.67 -10.61 4.26
N LEU A 15 -6.37 -9.46 4.35
CA LEU A 15 -7.16 -8.92 3.23
C LEU A 15 -6.27 -8.62 2.01
N MET A 16 -5.12 -7.97 2.23
CA MET A 16 -4.17 -7.66 1.16
C MET A 16 -3.51 -8.91 0.59
N GLN A 17 -3.24 -9.92 1.43
CA GLN A 17 -2.69 -11.19 0.99
C GLN A 17 -3.65 -11.95 0.07
N LYS A 18 -4.95 -11.94 0.37
CA LYS A 18 -6.00 -12.52 -0.51
C LYS A 18 -6.07 -11.80 -1.85
N LYS A 19 -5.81 -10.48 -1.86
CA LYS A 19 -5.86 -9.63 -3.06
C LYS A 19 -4.49 -9.43 -3.73
N LYS A 20 -3.44 -10.14 -3.29
CA LYS A 20 -2.05 -9.92 -3.70
C LYS A 20 -1.84 -9.93 -5.22
N PHE A 21 -2.56 -10.79 -5.94
CA PHE A 21 -2.44 -10.92 -7.38
C PHE A 21 -2.90 -9.67 -8.15
N LEU A 22 -3.79 -8.88 -7.54
CA LEU A 22 -4.28 -7.64 -8.12
C LEU A 22 -3.33 -6.46 -7.89
N LEU A 23 -2.30 -6.61 -7.04
CA LEU A 23 -1.40 -5.50 -6.69
C LEU A 23 -0.40 -5.17 -7.80
N GLY A 24 -0.10 -6.10 -8.71
CA GLY A 24 0.95 -5.93 -9.71
C GLY A 24 0.74 -4.73 -10.63
N SER A 25 -0.50 -4.46 -11.05
CA SER A 25 -0.84 -3.29 -11.89
C SER A 25 -0.66 -1.97 -11.14
N TYR A 26 -0.92 -1.94 -9.84
CA TYR A 26 -0.69 -0.75 -9.00
C TYR A 26 0.80 -0.49 -8.82
N LEU A 27 1.60 -1.53 -8.51
CA LEU A 27 3.05 -1.40 -8.41
C LEU A 27 3.66 -0.89 -9.72
N GLN A 28 3.20 -1.41 -10.87
CA GLN A 28 3.62 -0.92 -12.19
C GLN A 28 3.27 0.57 -12.35
N SER A 29 2.06 0.98 -11.99
CA SER A 29 1.65 2.39 -12.09
C SER A 29 2.51 3.33 -11.23
N TRP A 30 3.04 2.85 -10.11
CA TRP A 30 3.93 3.64 -9.25
C TRP A 30 5.31 3.75 -9.86
N LEU A 31 5.82 2.65 -10.41
CA LEU A 31 7.11 2.58 -11.08
C LEU A 31 7.19 3.50 -12.31
N ASP A 32 6.12 3.53 -13.10
CA ASP A 32 6.01 4.34 -14.32
C ASP A 32 6.05 5.84 -14.02
N LYS A 33 5.70 6.23 -12.80
CA LYS A 33 5.72 7.62 -12.38
C LYS A 33 7.16 8.08 -12.14
N ARG A 34 7.58 9.14 -12.86
CA ARG A 34 8.80 9.87 -12.55
C ARG A 34 8.51 10.90 -11.45
N GLY A 35 9.27 10.83 -10.35
CA GLY A 35 9.11 11.73 -9.20
C GLY A 35 8.16 11.19 -8.12
N ARG A 36 7.51 12.11 -7.38
CA ARG A 36 6.73 11.77 -6.18
C ARG A 36 5.44 11.03 -6.54
N VAL A 37 5.22 9.90 -5.91
CA VAL A 37 3.92 9.21 -5.94
C VAL A 37 3.05 9.73 -4.81
N ASP A 38 1.80 10.08 -5.12
CA ASP A 38 0.90 10.75 -4.19
C ASP A 38 0.14 9.71 -3.34
N PHE A 39 0.23 9.83 -2.02
CA PHE A 39 -0.32 8.83 -1.12
C PHE A 39 -1.85 8.78 -1.17
N LYS A 40 -2.52 9.95 -1.12
CA LYS A 40 -3.98 10.02 -1.17
C LYS A 40 -4.53 9.46 -2.48
N LYS A 41 -3.85 9.72 -3.59
CA LYS A 41 -4.20 9.12 -4.89
C LYS A 41 -4.09 7.60 -4.83
N ILE A 42 -2.98 7.06 -4.35
CA ILE A 42 -2.78 5.61 -4.25
C ILE A 42 -3.84 4.96 -3.36
N CYS A 43 -4.10 5.53 -2.18
CA CYS A 43 -5.10 4.98 -1.27
C CYS A 43 -6.48 4.95 -1.91
N LYS A 44 -6.85 5.99 -2.67
CA LYS A 44 -8.10 6.03 -3.43
C LYS A 44 -8.13 4.94 -4.51
N ASP A 45 -7.06 4.82 -5.30
CA ASP A 45 -6.97 3.87 -6.41
C ASP A 45 -7.03 2.43 -5.89
N LEU A 46 -6.24 2.09 -4.86
CA LEU A 46 -6.26 0.78 -4.21
C LEU A 46 -7.60 0.48 -3.56
N ARG A 47 -8.16 1.41 -2.77
CA ARG A 47 -9.44 1.20 -2.08
C ARG A 47 -10.54 0.87 -3.09
N ASN A 48 -10.64 1.65 -4.15
CA ASN A 48 -11.70 1.48 -5.13
C ASN A 48 -11.47 0.24 -6.00
N GLY A 49 -10.27 0.11 -6.58
CA GLY A 49 -10.00 -0.96 -7.55
C GLY A 49 -9.79 -2.33 -6.91
N LEU A 50 -9.44 -2.40 -5.62
CA LEU A 50 -9.45 -3.65 -4.85
C LEU A 50 -10.75 -3.86 -4.07
N SER A 51 -11.70 -2.92 -4.14
CA SER A 51 -12.94 -2.93 -3.34
C SER A 51 -12.67 -3.17 -1.86
N LEU A 52 -11.69 -2.46 -1.30
CA LEU A 52 -11.38 -2.53 0.12
C LEU A 52 -12.52 -1.88 0.90
N ARG A 53 -13.13 -2.65 1.79
CA ARG A 53 -14.18 -2.21 2.71
C ARG A 53 -13.71 -2.51 4.13
N TRP A 54 -14.04 -1.62 5.05
CA TRP A 54 -13.73 -1.76 6.46
C TRP A 54 -14.97 -1.39 7.26
N GLU A 55 -15.35 -2.23 8.21
CA GLU A 55 -16.46 -1.93 9.10
C GLU A 55 -15.99 -0.92 10.14
N ALA A 56 -16.67 0.22 10.19
CA ALA A 56 -16.31 1.29 11.12
C ALA A 56 -17.56 2.15 11.44
N PRO A 57 -17.58 2.85 12.58
CA PRO A 57 -18.68 3.72 12.98
C PRO A 57 -19.08 4.81 11.96
N SER A 58 -18.18 5.19 11.06
CA SER A 58 -18.47 6.10 9.96
C SER A 58 -17.67 5.76 8.72
N GLN A 59 -18.16 6.17 7.54
CA GLN A 59 -17.43 5.97 6.28
C GLN A 59 -16.11 6.73 6.25
N ASP A 60 -16.02 7.91 6.86
CA ASP A 60 -14.77 8.67 6.87
C ASP A 60 -13.73 8.00 7.77
N TYR A 61 -14.14 7.49 8.92
CA TYR A 61 -13.25 6.71 9.77
C TYR A 61 -12.79 5.41 9.09
N ALA A 62 -13.69 4.71 8.38
CA ALA A 62 -13.31 3.55 7.57
C ALA A 62 -12.28 3.90 6.49
N LYS A 63 -12.38 5.06 5.84
CA LYS A 63 -11.39 5.51 4.85
C LYS A 63 -10.02 5.75 5.49
N GLU A 64 -9.99 6.37 6.66
CA GLU A 64 -8.74 6.63 7.39
C GLU A 64 -8.09 5.31 7.85
N LEU A 65 -8.86 4.35 8.36
CA LEU A 65 -8.35 3.03 8.72
C LEU A 65 -7.76 2.28 7.51
N ILE A 66 -8.42 2.34 6.35
CA ILE A 66 -7.87 1.77 5.11
C ILE A 66 -6.58 2.47 4.69
N ASN A 67 -6.52 3.80 4.75
CA ASN A 67 -5.30 4.55 4.42
C ASN A 67 -4.15 4.11 5.33
N TRP A 68 -4.42 4.03 6.64
CA TRP A 68 -3.46 3.56 7.64
C TRP A 68 -3.00 2.13 7.34
N GLY A 69 -3.94 1.22 7.03
CA GLY A 69 -3.62 -0.16 6.63
C GLY A 69 -2.73 -0.24 5.39
N ILE A 70 -3.00 0.57 4.37
CA ILE A 70 -2.16 0.67 3.16
C ILE A 70 -0.75 1.12 3.51
N GLU A 71 -0.61 2.15 4.34
CA GLU A 71 0.72 2.60 4.77
C GLU A 71 1.47 1.51 5.53
N ARG A 72 0.84 0.89 6.53
CA ARG A 72 1.47 -0.12 7.39
C ARG A 72 1.80 -1.42 6.66
N CYS A 73 0.93 -1.89 5.78
CA CYS A 73 1.07 -3.20 5.14
C CYS A 73 1.75 -3.15 3.77
N LEU A 74 1.79 -1.99 3.10
CA LEU A 74 2.46 -1.85 1.80
C LEU A 74 3.67 -0.91 1.87
N LEU A 75 3.50 0.32 2.36
CA LEU A 75 4.58 1.31 2.25
C LEU A 75 5.71 1.08 3.26
N LEU A 76 5.40 0.82 4.53
CA LEU A 76 6.43 0.62 5.55
C LEU A 76 7.33 -0.59 5.27
N PRO A 77 6.82 -1.75 4.77
CA PRO A 77 7.70 -2.82 4.31
C PRO A 77 8.65 -2.37 3.19
N LEU A 78 8.17 -1.59 2.22
CA LEU A 78 9.03 -1.05 1.15
C LEU A 78 10.08 -0.07 1.69
N VAL A 79 9.76 0.70 2.74
CA VAL A 79 10.75 1.53 3.45
C VAL A 79 11.78 0.66 4.17
N TYR A 80 11.33 -0.38 4.86
CA TYR A 80 12.20 -1.31 5.59
C TYR A 80 13.24 -1.96 4.66
N PHE A 81 12.82 -2.35 3.45
CA PHE A 81 13.72 -2.88 2.42
C PHE A 81 14.45 -1.80 1.61
N ASN A 82 14.38 -0.53 2.02
CA ASN A 82 15.06 0.60 1.38
C ASN A 82 14.68 0.80 -0.11
N ILE A 83 13.45 0.43 -0.48
CA ILE A 83 12.92 0.55 -1.85
C ILE A 83 12.35 1.95 -2.09
N ILE A 84 11.66 2.50 -1.10
CA ILE A 84 11.04 3.83 -1.18
C ILE A 84 11.51 4.75 -0.07
N GLU A 85 11.30 6.04 -0.26
CA GLU A 85 11.44 7.09 0.73
C GLU A 85 10.10 7.78 0.93
N ILE A 86 9.55 7.70 2.15
CA ILE A 86 8.27 8.34 2.48
C ILE A 86 8.48 9.83 2.71
N VAL A 87 7.59 10.64 2.13
CA VAL A 87 7.48 12.07 2.36
C VAL A 87 6.36 12.30 3.37
N ARG A 88 6.70 12.92 4.49
CA ARG A 88 5.75 13.26 5.55
C ARG A 88 5.53 14.77 5.64
N LYS A 89 4.36 15.14 6.16
CA LYS A 89 4.02 16.51 6.53
C LYS A 89 3.49 16.51 7.95
N LYS A 90 3.80 17.54 8.73
CA LYS A 90 3.13 17.77 10.01
C LYS A 90 1.63 18.00 9.79
N GLY A 91 0.82 17.13 10.38
CA GLY A 91 -0.63 17.20 10.42
C GLY A 91 -1.15 17.98 11.63
N LYS A 92 -2.44 17.81 11.91
CA LYS A 92 -3.05 18.36 13.13
C LYS A 92 -2.51 17.60 14.35
N PHE A 93 -2.33 18.30 15.47
CA PHE A 93 -1.82 17.74 16.73
C PHE A 93 -0.39 17.18 16.67
N ASP A 94 0.47 17.74 15.81
CA ASP A 94 1.88 17.31 15.61
C ASP A 94 2.06 15.85 15.18
N ILE A 95 0.99 15.20 14.69
CA ILE A 95 1.06 13.87 14.10
C ILE A 95 1.61 14.01 12.67
N GLU A 96 2.64 13.24 12.33
CA GLU A 96 3.15 13.21 10.95
C GLU A 96 2.22 12.39 10.04
N GLU A 97 1.80 13.01 8.94
CA GLU A 97 0.97 12.38 7.91
C GLU A 97 1.81 12.07 6.67
N THR A 98 1.68 10.85 6.15
CA THR A 98 2.29 10.47 4.88
C THR A 98 1.56 11.18 3.72
N ILE A 99 2.29 11.98 2.94
CA ILE A 99 1.74 12.71 1.78
C ILE A 99 2.14 12.11 0.44
N GLY A 100 3.16 11.25 0.44
CA GLY A 100 3.63 10.55 -0.75
C GLY A 100 4.94 9.83 -0.50
N PHE A 101 5.54 9.33 -1.56
CA PHE A 101 6.86 8.71 -1.51
C PHE A 101 7.60 8.84 -2.84
N TYR A 102 8.91 8.66 -2.78
CA TYR A 102 9.77 8.48 -3.95
C TYR A 102 10.26 7.03 -4.00
N ILE A 103 10.35 6.47 -5.21
CA ILE A 103 11.00 5.17 -5.41
C ILE A 103 12.49 5.43 -5.63
N LYS A 104 13.34 4.81 -4.82
CA LYS A 104 14.79 4.95 -4.92
C LYS A 104 15.30 4.26 -6.20
N PRO A 105 16.46 4.65 -6.75
CA PRO A 105 16.98 4.05 -7.99
C PRO A 105 17.08 2.51 -7.94
N LEU A 106 17.69 1.95 -6.88
CA LEU A 106 17.74 0.49 -6.69
C LEU A 106 16.37 -0.11 -6.38
N GLY A 107 15.50 0.65 -5.73
CA GLY A 107 14.12 0.25 -5.48
C GLY A 107 13.30 0.06 -6.76
N ARG A 108 13.61 0.81 -7.84
CA ARG A 108 12.96 0.63 -9.15
C ARG A 108 13.26 -0.75 -9.72
N ILE A 109 14.55 -1.14 -9.75
CA ILE A 109 14.99 -2.45 -10.23
C ILE A 109 14.31 -3.57 -9.43
N PHE A 110 14.26 -3.41 -8.10
CA PHE A 110 13.63 -4.40 -7.24
C PHE A 110 12.11 -4.52 -7.48
N LEU A 111 11.42 -3.39 -7.65
CA LEU A 111 9.99 -3.39 -7.97
C LEU A 111 9.70 -3.99 -9.35
N GLU A 112 10.56 -3.74 -10.35
CA GLU A 112 10.48 -4.36 -11.68
C GLU A 112 10.51 -5.88 -11.58
N GLU A 113 11.48 -6.44 -10.84
CA GLU A 113 11.61 -7.88 -10.64
C GLU A 113 10.38 -8.46 -9.91
N ILE A 114 9.89 -7.78 -8.86
CA ILE A 114 8.66 -8.21 -8.16
C ILE A 114 7.48 -8.26 -9.13
N ILE A 115 7.28 -7.22 -9.94
CA ILE A 115 6.17 -7.15 -10.90
C ILE A 115 6.30 -8.28 -11.93
N GLU A 116 7.50 -8.57 -12.41
CA GLU A 116 7.74 -9.67 -13.35
C GLU A 116 7.43 -11.04 -12.73
N ILE A 117 7.89 -11.30 -11.50
CA ILE A 117 7.58 -12.52 -10.75
C ILE A 117 6.06 -12.66 -10.57
N MET A 118 5.36 -11.57 -10.21
CA MET A 118 3.91 -11.57 -10.05
C MET A 118 3.19 -11.91 -11.36
N ARG A 119 3.61 -11.34 -12.49
CA ARG A 119 3.05 -11.65 -13.82
C ARG A 119 3.26 -13.10 -14.22
N LYS A 120 4.48 -13.64 -14.03
CA LYS A 120 4.80 -15.05 -14.32
C LYS A 120 3.94 -16.00 -13.47
N ASN A 121 3.73 -15.67 -12.20
CA ASN A 121 2.90 -16.49 -11.32
C ASN A 121 1.42 -16.44 -11.70
N GLN A 122 0.91 -15.29 -12.14
CA GLN A 122 -0.46 -15.17 -12.62
C GLN A 122 -0.70 -15.97 -13.91
N ALA A 123 0.27 -15.94 -14.84
CA ALA A 123 0.19 -16.71 -16.09
C ALA A 123 0.22 -18.24 -15.89
N ARG A 124 0.73 -18.72 -14.76
CA ARG A 124 0.76 -20.15 -14.40
C ARG A 124 -0.48 -20.65 -13.68
N GLN A 125 -1.34 -19.74 -13.20
CA GLN A 125 -2.56 -20.06 -12.47
C GLN A 125 -3.83 -20.00 -13.34
N ASN A 126 -3.71 -19.41 -14.53
CA ASN A 126 -4.71 -19.43 -15.59
C ASN A 126 -4.40 -20.54 -16.60
#